data_AF-A0A973L7E1-F1
#
_entry.id   AF-A0A973L7E1-F1
#
_cell.length_a   1.000
_cell.length_b   1.000
_cell.length_c   1.000
_cell.angle_alpha   90.00
_cell.angle_beta   90.00
_cell.angle_gamma   90.00
#
_symmetry.space_group_name_H-M   'P 1'
#
loop_
_entity.id
_entity.type
_entity.pdbx_description
1 polymer ?
#
loop_
_entity_poly.entity_id
_entity_poly.type
_entity_poly.pdbx_seq_one_letter_code
_entity_poly.pdbx_strand_id
1 'polypeptide(L)' 'MTSQHDSAVRFRELHIPGTPLALANAWDAASARVVAATGAPAVATTSAGVAWGLGAADGD' A
#
# COMPACT_ATOMS: atom_id res chain seq x y z
N MET A 1 -16.01 0.41 12.66
CA MET A 1 -15.26 0.93 11.50
C MET A 1 -14.13 1.78 12.04
N THR A 2 -12.89 1.50 11.64
CA THR A 2 -11.73 2.37 11.94
C THR A 2 -11.87 3.65 11.14
N SER A 3 -11.67 4.82 11.76
CA SER A 3 -11.70 6.08 11.00
C SER A 3 -10.44 6.23 10.13
N GLN A 4 -10.47 7.15 9.18
CA GLN A 4 -9.28 7.50 8.41
C GLN A 4 -8.16 8.03 9.33
N HIS A 5 -8.54 8.83 10.35
CA HIS A 5 -7.60 9.34 11.34
C HIS A 5 -6.91 8.22 12.12
N ASP A 6 -7.67 7.22 12.60
CA ASP A 6 -7.11 6.09 13.34
C ASP A 6 -6.13 5.28 12.46
N SER A 7 -6.45 5.12 11.17
CA SER A 7 -5.57 4.45 10.21
C SER A 7 -4.28 5.23 9.98
N ALA A 8 -4.37 6.56 9.89
CA ALA A 8 -3.21 7.44 9.72
C ALA A 8 -2.28 7.44 10.95
N VAL A 9 -2.87 7.48 12.16
CA VAL A 9 -2.11 7.35 13.42
C VAL A 9 -1.38 6.01 13.46
N ARG A 10 -2.07 4.90 13.20
CA ARG A 10 -1.47 3.56 13.19
C ARG A 10 -0.37 3.43 12.12
N PHE A 11 -0.56 3.96 10.92
CA PHE A 11 0.45 3.92 9.87
C PHE A 11 1.70 4.74 10.26
N ARG A 12 1.53 5.89 10.92
CA ARG A 12 2.65 6.69 11.45
C ARG A 12 3.47 5.92 12.50
N GLU A 13 2.82 5.18 13.39
CA GLU A 13 3.48 4.37 14.42
C GLU A 13 4.38 3.27 13.84
N LEU A 14 4.12 2.81 12.61
CA LEU A 14 4.97 1.83 11.92
C LEU A 14 6.31 2.42 11.42
N HIS A 15 6.48 3.76 11.40
CA HIS A 15 7.68 4.42 10.89
C HIS A 15 8.72 4.61 12.00
N ILE A 16 9.43 3.53 12.32
CA ILE A 16 10.41 3.50 13.42
C ILE A 16 11.84 3.60 12.84
N PRO A 17 12.65 4.61 13.24
CA PRO A 17 14.05 4.68 12.83
C PRO A 17 14.82 3.40 13.18
N GLY A 18 15.56 2.86 12.21
CA GLY A 18 16.30 1.60 12.38
C GLY A 18 15.46 0.33 12.20
N THR A 19 14.13 0.43 12.03
CA THR A 19 13.25 -0.69 11.68
C THR A 19 12.42 -0.31 10.45
N PRO A 20 12.96 -0.47 9.23
CA PRO A 20 12.27 -0.02 8.02
C PRO A 20 10.97 -0.79 7.80
N LEU A 21 9.91 -0.05 7.45
CA LEU A 21 8.63 -0.63 7.07
C LEU A 21 8.70 -1.13 5.62
N ALA A 22 8.61 -2.45 5.44
CA ALA A 22 8.43 -3.04 4.11
C ALA A 22 7.00 -2.76 3.61
N LEU A 23 6.89 -1.92 2.58
CA LEU A 23 5.61 -1.45 2.06
C LEU A 23 5.45 -1.86 0.60
N ALA A 24 4.78 -3.00 0.37
CA ALA A 24 4.54 -3.50 -0.98
C ALA A 24 3.52 -2.64 -1.71
N ASN A 25 3.74 -2.42 -3.01
CA ASN A 25 2.80 -1.72 -3.88
C ASN A 25 1.74 -2.70 -4.42
N ALA A 26 0.48 -2.31 -4.33
CA ALA A 26 -0.66 -2.96 -4.98
C ALA A 26 -1.23 -2.05 -6.08
N TRP A 27 -1.76 -2.66 -7.13
CA TRP A 27 -2.36 -1.96 -8.28
C TRP A 27 -3.80 -2.40 -8.58
N ASP A 28 -4.31 -3.38 -7.85
CA ASP A 28 -5.70 -3.85 -7.92
C ASP A 28 -6.13 -4.46 -6.57
N ALA A 29 -7.40 -4.87 -6.46
CA ALA A 29 -7.92 -5.48 -5.25
C ALA A 29 -7.30 -6.86 -4.94
N ALA A 30 -6.91 -7.61 -5.97
CA ALA A 30 -6.35 -8.95 -5.79
C ALA A 30 -4.93 -8.88 -5.18
N SER A 31 -4.07 -8.03 -5.73
CA SER A 31 -2.72 -7.74 -5.22
C SER A 31 -2.76 -7.18 -3.80
N ALA A 32 -3.69 -6.27 -3.49
CA ALA A 32 -3.86 -5.78 -2.12
C ALA A 32 -4.23 -6.91 -1.13
N ARG A 33 -5.11 -7.83 -1.54
CA ARG A 33 -5.47 -9.00 -0.71
C ARG A 33 -4.30 -9.97 -0.52
N VAL A 34 -3.48 -10.17 -1.55
CA VAL A 34 -2.27 -10.99 -1.46
C VAL A 34 -1.29 -10.38 -0.45
N VAL A 35 -1.05 -9.06 -0.51
CA VAL A 35 -0.20 -8.36 0.47
C VAL A 35 -0.76 -8.49 1.89
N ALA A 36 -2.07 -8.31 2.09
CA ALA A 36 -2.67 -8.50 3.41
C ALA A 36 -2.52 -9.93 3.94
N ALA A 37 -2.61 -10.94 3.07
CA ALA A 37 -2.48 -12.34 3.44
C ALA A 37 -1.07 -12.73 3.91
N THR A 38 -0.03 -11.95 3.60
CA THR A 38 1.33 -12.16 4.13
C THR A 38 1.48 -11.67 5.58
N GLY A 39 0.47 -10.99 6.12
CA GLY A 39 0.54 -10.34 7.42
C GLY A 39 1.17 -8.94 7.37
N ALA A 40 1.36 -8.36 6.18
CA ALA A 40 1.87 -7.00 6.04
C ALA A 40 0.95 -5.99 6.78
N PRO A 41 1.51 -5.07 7.58
CA PRO A 41 0.72 -4.16 8.41
C PRO A 41 0.12 -3.00 7.61
N ALA A 42 0.59 -2.77 6.38
CA ALA A 42 0.14 -1.74 5.46
C ALA A 42 0.45 -2.11 3.99
N VAL A 43 -0.16 -1.40 3.05
CA VAL A 43 0.06 -1.53 1.59
C VAL A 43 0.13 -0.15 0.96
N ALA A 44 0.97 0.02 -0.07
CA ALA A 44 1.04 1.23 -0.88
C ALA A 44 0.34 1.03 -2.23
N THR A 45 0.04 2.14 -2.90
CA THR A 45 -0.43 2.14 -4.30
C THR A 45 0.72 2.48 -5.25
N THR A 46 0.54 2.17 -6.53
CA THR A 46 1.48 2.55 -7.60
C THR A 46 0.72 3.08 -8.81
N SER A 47 1.10 4.26 -9.31
CA SER A 47 0.54 4.82 -10.55
C SER A 47 0.89 3.93 -11.74
N ALA A 48 2.17 3.55 -11.87
CA ALA A 48 2.65 2.68 -12.93
C ALA A 48 1.90 1.36 -13.00
N GLY A 49 1.75 0.65 -11.87
CA GLY A 49 1.05 -0.62 -11.85
C GLY A 49 -0.43 -0.48 -12.25
N VAL A 50 -1.09 0.60 -11.82
CA VAL A 50 -2.49 0.87 -12.22
C VAL A 50 -2.58 1.21 -13.70
N ALA A 51 -1.76 2.13 -14.20
CA ALA A 51 -1.75 2.55 -15.60
C ALA A 51 -1.47 1.37 -16.54
N TRP A 52 -0.42 0.60 -16.28
CA TRP A 52 -0.05 -0.56 -17.09
C TRP A 52 -1.10 -1.66 -17.03
N GLY A 53 -1.72 -1.90 -15.88
CA GLY A 53 -2.84 -2.84 -15.74
C GLY A 53 -4.07 -2.45 -16.57
N LEU A 54 -4.24 -1.16 -16.83
CA LEU A 54 -5.29 -0.60 -17.70
C LEU A 54 -4.86 -0.47 -19.17
N GLY A 55 -3.63 -0.86 -19.52
CA GLY A 55 -3.09 -0.73 -20.88
C GLY A 55 -2.70 0.69 -21.27
N ALA A 56 -2.48 1.58 -20.29
CA ALA A 56 -2.02 2.95 -20.49
C ALA A 56 -0.56 3.12 -20.07
N ALA A 57 0.12 4.13 -20.61
CA ALA A 57 1.42 4.56 -20.11
C ALA A 57 1.26 5.29 -18.77
N ASP A 58 2.30 5.28 -17.94
CA ASP A 58 2.37 6.05 -16.70
C ASP A 58 3.13 7.36 -16.92
N GLY A 59 2.83 8.37 -16.11
CA GLY A 59 3.35 9.72 -16.23
C GLY A 59 2.43 10.64 -17.01
N ASP A 60 2.26 11.86 -16.50
CA ASP A 60 1.57 12.99 -17.13
C ASP A 60 2.52 13.80 -18.03
#